data_AF-A0A529NTU5-F1
#
_entry.id   AF-A0A529NTU5-F1
#
_cell.length_a   1.000
_cell.length_b   1.000
_cell.length_c   1.000
_cell.angle_alpha   90.00
_cell.angle_beta   90.00
_cell.angle_gamma   90.00
#
_symmetry.space_group_name_H-M   'P 1'
#
loop_
_entity.id
_entity.type
_entity.pdbx_description
1 polymer ?
#
loop_
_entity_poly.entity_id
_entity_poly.type
_entity_poly.pdbx_seq_one_letter_code
_entity_poly.pdbx_strand_id
1 'polypeptide(L)'
;WELTKSPAGAHQWTPKAGAGAGLVPDAHNPSKRHAPAMLTTDLSLRFDPAYEKISRRFHQHPAEFADVFARAWFKLTHRDMGPVVRYLGPLVPKEELIWQDPIPAIDHELASEGDIAALKAKILASGLSVSDLVSTAWASASTFRGSDKRGGANGARIRLSPQKDWEVNQPAKLSTVLAKLETIQKEFNAAQTGDKKISLADLIVLGGVAAVEK
;
A
#
# COMPACT_ATOMS: atom_id res chain seq x y z
N TRP A 1 30.18 -13.98 -20.79
CA TRP A 1 30.66 -13.09 -19.72
C TRP A 1 31.82 -13.74 -19.02
N GLU A 2 32.90 -12.98 -18.84
CA GLU A 2 34.07 -13.33 -18.03
C GLU A 2 34.40 -12.17 -17.09
N LEU A 3 34.88 -12.52 -15.90
CA LEU A 3 35.19 -11.54 -14.86
C LEU A 3 36.40 -10.70 -15.27
N THR A 4 36.28 -9.39 -15.12
CA THR A 4 37.38 -8.45 -15.35
C THR A 4 37.34 -7.34 -14.30
N LYS A 5 38.26 -6.39 -14.40
CA LYS A 5 38.35 -5.22 -13.53
C LYS A 5 38.07 -3.94 -14.32
N SER A 6 37.42 -2.97 -13.67
CA SER A 6 37.32 -1.61 -14.18
C SER A 6 38.68 -0.90 -14.09
N PRO A 7 38.87 0.23 -14.78
CA PRO A 7 40.07 1.05 -14.62
C PRO A 7 40.34 1.46 -13.16
N ALA A 8 39.30 1.53 -12.34
CA ALA A 8 39.39 1.81 -10.90
C ALA A 8 39.47 0.56 -10.01
N GLY A 9 39.65 -0.64 -10.59
CA GLY A 9 39.84 -1.90 -9.85
C GLY A 9 38.55 -2.58 -9.35
N ALA A 10 37.37 -2.08 -9.73
CA ALA A 10 36.09 -2.70 -9.37
C ALA A 10 35.79 -3.94 -10.24
N HIS A 11 35.05 -4.91 -9.70
CA HIS A 11 34.63 -6.08 -10.49
C HIS A 11 33.53 -5.73 -11.49
N GLN A 12 33.69 -6.21 -12.73
CA GLN A 12 32.69 -6.11 -13.79
C GLN A 12 32.86 -7.29 -14.76
N TRP A 13 31.97 -7.40 -15.74
CA TRP A 13 31.97 -8.51 -16.69
C TRP A 13 32.04 -8.01 -18.13
N THR A 14 32.87 -8.68 -18.93
CA THR A 14 33.01 -8.42 -20.37
C THR A 14 32.54 -9.65 -21.18
N PRO A 15 32.09 -9.49 -22.44
CA PRO A 15 31.85 -10.64 -23.32
C PRO A 15 33.11 -11.47 -23.50
N LYS A 16 32.94 -12.79 -23.59
CA LYS A 16 34.07 -13.72 -23.81
C LYS A 16 34.64 -13.54 -25.22
N ALA A 17 35.92 -13.85 -25.39
CA ALA A 17 36.59 -13.90 -26.70
C ALA A 17 36.50 -12.59 -27.51
N GLY A 18 36.49 -11.43 -26.83
CA GLY A 18 36.45 -10.12 -27.49
C GLY A 18 35.14 -9.81 -28.23
N ALA A 19 34.08 -10.60 -28.00
CA ALA A 19 32.80 -10.39 -28.67
C ALA A 19 32.23 -8.99 -28.37
N GLY A 20 31.67 -8.35 -29.38
CA GLY A 20 31.07 -7.01 -29.24
C GLY A 20 32.08 -5.87 -29.06
N ALA A 21 33.38 -6.11 -29.29
CA ALA A 21 34.36 -5.02 -29.36
C ALA A 21 33.94 -3.97 -30.40
N GLY A 22 33.97 -2.70 -30.02
CA GLY A 22 33.66 -1.59 -30.90
C GLY A 22 32.17 -1.23 -31.03
N LEU A 23 31.26 -1.97 -30.37
CA LEU A 23 29.82 -1.76 -30.51
C LEU A 23 29.27 -0.58 -29.69
N VAL A 24 29.91 -0.25 -28.57
CA VAL A 24 29.43 0.82 -27.69
C VAL A 24 30.21 2.11 -27.97
N PRO A 25 29.55 3.22 -28.30
CA PRO A 25 30.22 4.51 -28.46
C PRO A 25 30.84 4.97 -27.13
N ASP A 26 32.00 5.61 -27.20
CA ASP A 26 32.52 6.33 -26.04
C ASP A 26 31.62 7.52 -25.73
N ALA A 27 31.45 7.81 -24.44
CA ALA A 27 30.54 8.84 -23.95
C ALA A 27 30.94 10.27 -24.36
N HIS A 28 32.23 10.52 -24.66
CA HIS A 28 32.73 11.88 -24.95
C HIS A 28 33.55 11.94 -26.24
N ASN A 29 34.23 10.86 -26.62
CA ASN A 29 35.09 10.84 -27.81
C ASN A 29 34.41 10.10 -28.97
N PRO A 30 33.98 10.81 -30.04
CA PRO A 30 33.27 10.18 -31.16
C PRO A 30 34.11 9.15 -31.92
N SER A 31 35.45 9.24 -31.84
CA SER A 31 36.41 8.32 -32.50
C SER A 31 36.73 7.08 -31.67
N LYS A 32 36.28 7.01 -30.40
CA LYS A 32 36.52 5.88 -29.51
C LYS A 32 35.27 5.00 -29.39
N ARG A 33 35.50 3.69 -29.23
CA ARG A 33 34.49 2.66 -29.07
C ARG A 33 34.93 1.66 -28.00
N HIS A 34 33.96 1.00 -27.37
CA HIS A 34 34.16 0.02 -26.29
C HIS A 34 33.40 -1.27 -26.57
N ALA A 35 33.76 -2.33 -25.86
CA ALA A 35 32.89 -3.50 -25.73
C ALA A 35 31.76 -3.20 -24.70
N PRO A 36 30.57 -3.83 -24.83
CA PRO A 36 29.57 -3.83 -23.78
C PRO A 36 30.13 -4.38 -22.46
N ALA A 37 29.63 -3.89 -21.34
CA ALA A 37 29.95 -4.39 -20.01
C ALA A 37 28.67 -4.70 -19.24
N MET A 38 28.76 -5.59 -18.25
CA MET A 38 27.69 -5.91 -17.32
C MET A 38 28.22 -5.90 -15.89
N LEU A 39 27.36 -5.55 -14.94
CA LEU A 39 27.59 -5.73 -13.52
C LEU A 39 27.28 -7.17 -13.10
N THR A 40 27.78 -7.56 -11.93
CA THR A 40 27.41 -8.85 -11.33
C THR A 40 25.90 -8.95 -11.12
N THR A 41 25.24 -7.85 -10.73
CA THR A 41 23.78 -7.78 -10.54
C THR A 41 22.99 -7.96 -11.83
N ASP A 42 23.50 -7.47 -12.96
CA ASP A 42 22.85 -7.68 -14.26
C ASP A 42 22.89 -9.16 -14.65
N LEU A 43 24.03 -9.81 -14.40
CA LEU A 43 24.18 -11.25 -14.65
C LEU A 43 23.28 -12.09 -13.73
N SER A 44 23.01 -11.63 -12.49
CA SER A 44 22.04 -12.30 -11.62
C SER A 44 20.67 -12.44 -12.27
N LEU A 45 20.24 -11.47 -13.08
CA LEU A 45 18.96 -11.53 -13.81
C LEU A 45 18.90 -12.63 -14.89
N ARG A 46 20.06 -13.15 -15.30
CA ARG A 46 20.19 -14.25 -16.27
C ARG A 46 20.52 -15.60 -15.62
N PHE A 47 21.25 -15.61 -14.51
CA PHE A 47 21.75 -16.85 -13.91
C PHE A 47 20.90 -17.34 -12.73
N ASP A 48 20.14 -16.47 -12.07
CA ASP A 48 19.15 -16.90 -11.08
C ASP A 48 17.96 -17.61 -11.78
N PRO A 49 17.56 -18.82 -11.37
CA PRO A 49 16.50 -19.58 -12.05
C PRO A 49 15.13 -18.90 -12.09
N ALA A 50 14.81 -18.01 -11.14
CA ALA A 50 13.55 -17.28 -11.13
C ALA A 50 13.63 -16.04 -12.02
N TYR A 51 14.70 -15.24 -11.90
CA TYR A 51 14.88 -14.06 -12.73
C TYR A 51 15.13 -14.41 -14.19
N GLU A 52 15.81 -15.51 -14.49
CA GLU A 52 16.09 -15.94 -15.86
C GLU A 52 14.81 -16.10 -16.68
N LYS A 53 13.79 -16.73 -16.11
CA LYS A 53 12.48 -16.93 -16.76
C LYS A 53 11.82 -15.59 -17.09
N ILE A 54 11.89 -14.65 -16.16
CA ILE A 54 11.32 -13.30 -16.32
C ILE A 54 12.10 -12.52 -17.40
N SER A 55 13.43 -12.48 -17.29
CA SER A 55 14.32 -11.80 -18.24
C SER A 55 14.19 -12.37 -19.66
N ARG A 56 14.10 -13.70 -19.80
CA ARG A 56 13.90 -14.36 -21.09
C ARG A 56 12.54 -14.01 -21.69
N ARG A 57 11.49 -14.00 -20.87
CA ARG A 57 10.16 -13.57 -21.31
C ARG A 57 10.17 -12.12 -21.79
N PHE A 58 10.76 -11.20 -21.04
CA PHE A 58 10.90 -9.80 -21.44
C PHE A 58 11.73 -9.59 -22.69
N HIS A 59 12.78 -10.38 -22.90
CA HIS A 59 13.54 -10.38 -24.14
C HIS A 59 12.68 -10.81 -25.35
N GLN A 60 11.82 -11.82 -25.18
CA GLN A 60 10.93 -12.34 -26.23
C GLN A 60 9.66 -11.48 -26.41
N HIS A 61 9.26 -10.74 -25.39
CA HIS A 61 8.04 -9.93 -25.32
C HIS A 61 8.34 -8.51 -24.79
N PRO A 62 9.00 -7.65 -25.58
CA PRO A 62 9.47 -6.34 -25.12
C PRO A 62 8.35 -5.38 -24.71
N ALA A 63 7.13 -5.55 -25.23
CA ALA A 63 5.98 -4.75 -24.80
C ALA A 63 5.58 -5.04 -23.34
N GLU A 64 5.69 -6.30 -22.89
CA GLU A 64 5.45 -6.65 -21.49
C GLU A 64 6.51 -6.06 -20.56
N PHE A 65 7.77 -6.03 -21.01
CA PHE A 65 8.84 -5.35 -20.28
C PHE A 65 8.53 -3.86 -20.09
N ALA A 66 8.11 -3.18 -21.16
CA ALA A 66 7.78 -1.76 -21.11
C ALA A 66 6.63 -1.46 -20.11
N ASP A 67 5.56 -2.26 -20.13
CA ASP A 67 4.43 -2.10 -19.19
C ASP A 67 4.87 -2.35 -17.73
N VAL A 68 5.55 -3.47 -17.47
CA VAL A 68 5.99 -3.82 -16.11
C VAL A 68 7.01 -2.80 -15.58
N PHE A 69 7.94 -2.36 -16.41
CA PHE A 69 8.92 -1.34 -16.03
C PHE A 69 8.25 0.00 -15.70
N ALA A 70 7.30 0.46 -16.53
CA ALA A 70 6.57 1.70 -16.28
C ALA A 70 5.81 1.65 -14.95
N ARG A 71 5.10 0.54 -14.68
CA ARG A 71 4.36 0.32 -13.42
C ARG A 71 5.30 0.22 -12.22
N ALA A 72 6.43 -0.48 -12.36
CA ALA A 72 7.43 -0.61 -11.30
C ALA A 72 8.11 0.74 -10.98
N TRP A 73 8.42 1.54 -12.00
CA TRP A 73 8.98 2.88 -11.85
C TRP A 73 8.00 3.83 -11.15
N PHE A 74 6.73 3.82 -11.56
CA PHE A 74 5.69 4.60 -10.90
C PHE A 74 5.57 4.21 -9.43
N LYS A 75 5.48 2.91 -9.12
CA LYS A 75 5.47 2.42 -7.74
C LYS A 75 6.72 2.85 -6.96
N LEU A 76 7.91 2.68 -7.52
CA LEU A 76 9.18 3.03 -6.85
C LEU A 76 9.17 4.50 -6.38
N THR A 77 8.69 5.40 -7.22
CA THR A 77 8.74 6.85 -7.03
C THR A 77 7.56 7.42 -6.24
N HIS A 78 6.55 6.60 -5.91
CA HIS A 78 5.33 7.05 -5.23
C HIS A 78 4.91 6.19 -4.03
N ARG A 79 5.58 5.05 -3.77
CA ARG A 79 5.21 4.09 -2.70
C ARG A 79 5.17 4.66 -1.28
N ASP A 80 5.83 5.78 -1.03
CA ASP A 80 5.89 6.47 0.27
C ASP A 80 5.01 7.72 0.34
N MET A 81 4.19 7.95 -0.70
CA MET A 81 3.21 9.03 -0.72
C MET A 81 1.90 8.67 -0.02
N GLY A 82 1.68 7.42 0.38
CA GLY A 82 0.45 6.98 1.03
C GLY A 82 -0.78 7.03 0.11
N PRO A 83 -1.99 7.31 0.66
CA PRO A 83 -3.24 7.29 -0.09
C PRO A 83 -3.25 8.25 -1.30
N VAL A 84 -3.97 7.86 -2.35
CA VAL A 84 -4.03 8.59 -3.64
C VAL A 84 -4.55 10.03 -3.51
N VAL A 85 -5.35 10.34 -2.49
CA VAL A 85 -5.83 11.72 -2.21
C VAL A 85 -4.69 12.73 -1.97
N ARG A 86 -3.46 12.26 -1.75
CA ARG A 86 -2.27 13.10 -1.61
C ARG A 86 -1.57 13.42 -2.94
N TYR A 87 -1.97 12.79 -4.03
CA TYR A 87 -1.33 12.93 -5.33
C TYR A 87 -1.92 14.17 -6.02
N LEU A 88 -1.06 15.04 -6.55
CA LEU A 88 -1.47 16.33 -7.09
C LEU A 88 -0.94 16.51 -8.52
N GLY A 89 -1.67 17.32 -9.30
CA GLY A 89 -1.28 17.69 -10.66
C GLY A 89 -2.02 16.91 -11.75
N PRO A 90 -1.93 17.37 -13.01
CA PRO A 90 -2.74 16.86 -14.11
C PRO A 90 -2.29 15.50 -14.63
N LEU A 91 -1.15 14.98 -14.19
CA LEU A 91 -0.56 13.72 -14.65
C LEU A 91 -0.82 12.53 -13.70
N VAL A 92 -1.61 12.73 -12.63
CA VAL A 92 -1.99 11.63 -11.74
C VAL A 92 -2.85 10.63 -12.54
N PRO A 93 -2.46 9.34 -12.61
CA PRO A 93 -3.23 8.35 -13.35
C PRO A 93 -4.60 8.13 -12.70
N LYS A 94 -5.60 7.81 -13.53
CA LYS A 94 -6.95 7.47 -13.06
C LYS A 94 -7.05 6.09 -12.40
N GLU A 95 -6.12 5.20 -12.73
CA GLU A 95 -6.06 3.85 -12.15
C GLU A 95 -5.52 3.94 -10.72
N GLU A 96 -6.29 3.46 -9.75
CA GLU A 96 -5.81 3.22 -8.39
C GLU A 96 -5.13 1.86 -8.29
N LEU A 97 -3.97 1.81 -7.64
CA LEU A 97 -3.15 0.62 -7.54
C LEU A 97 -3.19 0.07 -6.12
N ILE A 98 -3.19 -1.26 -5.98
CA ILE A 98 -3.35 -1.94 -4.68
C ILE A 98 -2.33 -1.51 -3.61
N TRP A 99 -1.10 -1.14 -4.00
CA TRP A 99 -0.06 -0.71 -3.06
C TRP A 99 -0.28 0.71 -2.51
N GLN A 100 -1.25 1.46 -3.03
CA GLN A 100 -1.71 2.74 -2.50
C GLN A 100 -2.73 2.57 -1.36
N ASP A 101 -3.07 1.32 -1.01
CA ASP A 101 -4.08 0.96 -0.02
C ASP A 101 -5.43 1.68 -0.23
N PRO A 102 -6.02 1.62 -1.45
CA PRO A 102 -7.21 2.39 -1.80
C PRO A 102 -8.40 2.04 -0.88
N ILE A 103 -9.30 2.99 -0.73
CA ILE A 103 -10.56 2.84 0.01
C ILE A 103 -11.71 3.26 -0.90
N PRO A 104 -12.90 2.66 -0.77
CA PRO A 104 -14.06 3.10 -1.54
C PRO A 104 -14.34 4.59 -1.35
N ALA A 105 -14.74 5.26 -2.44
CA ALA A 105 -15.22 6.63 -2.37
C ALA A 105 -16.52 6.71 -1.56
N ILE A 106 -16.82 7.88 -1.00
CA ILE A 106 -18.10 8.13 -0.35
C ILE A 106 -19.20 8.16 -1.42
N ASP A 107 -20.23 7.33 -1.24
CA ASP A 107 -21.37 7.15 -2.15
C ASP A 107 -22.73 7.43 -1.47
N HIS A 108 -22.69 8.06 -0.29
CA HIS A 108 -23.84 8.28 0.58
C HIS A 108 -23.74 9.62 1.31
N GLU A 109 -24.87 10.09 1.84
CA GLU A 109 -24.87 11.26 2.73
C GLU A 109 -24.27 10.89 4.10
N LEU A 110 -23.46 11.79 4.66
CA LEU A 110 -22.81 11.57 5.95
C LEU A 110 -23.77 11.83 7.12
N ALA A 111 -23.48 11.19 8.25
CA ALA A 111 -24.20 11.42 9.50
C ALA A 111 -24.11 12.89 9.95
N SER A 112 -25.24 13.45 10.40
CA SER A 112 -25.30 14.81 10.96
C SER A 112 -24.81 14.85 12.41
N GLU A 113 -24.64 16.05 12.97
CA GLU A 113 -24.27 16.21 14.39
C GLU A 113 -25.27 15.54 15.35
N GLY A 114 -26.57 15.63 15.05
CA GLY A 114 -27.61 14.95 15.84
C GLY A 114 -27.50 13.43 15.76
N ASP A 115 -27.19 12.88 14.59
CA ASP A 115 -26.94 11.45 14.40
C ASP A 115 -25.71 11.00 15.19
N ILE A 116 -24.63 11.78 15.15
CA ILE A 116 -23.40 11.52 15.89
C ILE A 116 -23.68 11.44 17.40
N ALA A 117 -24.42 12.40 17.95
CA ALA A 117 -24.79 12.40 19.37
C ALA A 117 -25.62 11.16 19.75
N ALA A 118 -26.62 10.81 18.94
CA ALA A 118 -27.45 9.63 19.16
C ALA A 118 -26.64 8.32 19.08
N LEU A 119 -25.72 8.23 18.13
CA LEU A 119 -24.83 7.07 17.96
C LEU A 119 -23.86 6.91 19.14
N LYS A 120 -23.27 7.99 19.65
CA LYS A 120 -22.44 7.94 20.87
C LYS A 120 -23.23 7.37 22.04
N ALA A 121 -24.44 7.88 22.29
CA ALA A 121 -25.31 7.38 23.36
C ALA A 121 -25.63 5.89 23.18
N LYS A 122 -25.94 5.46 21.94
CA LYS A 122 -26.23 4.06 21.62
C LYS A 122 -25.02 3.14 21.82
N ILE A 123 -23.81 3.59 21.45
CA ILE A 123 -22.57 2.84 21.69
C ILE A 123 -22.31 2.70 23.20
N LEU A 124 -22.46 3.77 23.97
CA LEU A 124 -22.26 3.71 25.43
C LEU A 124 -23.29 2.83 26.16
N ALA A 125 -24.48 2.66 25.57
CA ALA A 125 -25.53 1.76 26.06
C ALA A 125 -25.38 0.31 25.57
N SER A 126 -24.42 -0.01 24.70
CA SER A 126 -24.31 -1.32 24.05
C SER A 126 -23.75 -2.44 24.93
N GLY A 127 -23.36 -2.11 26.17
CA GLY A 127 -22.69 -3.02 27.11
C GLY A 127 -21.19 -3.22 26.83
N LEU A 128 -20.62 -2.52 25.84
CA LEU A 128 -19.17 -2.50 25.64
C LEU A 128 -18.50 -1.66 26.74
N SER A 129 -17.38 -2.13 27.27
CA SER A 129 -16.65 -1.38 28.31
C SER A 129 -15.91 -0.20 27.69
N VAL A 130 -15.62 0.82 28.52
CA VAL A 130 -14.75 1.95 28.13
C VAL A 130 -13.41 1.45 27.63
N SER A 131 -12.81 0.47 28.32
CA SER A 131 -11.54 -0.13 27.93
C SER A 131 -11.60 -0.77 26.55
N ASP A 132 -12.70 -1.44 26.20
CA ASP A 132 -12.85 -2.14 24.93
C ASP A 132 -12.98 -1.16 23.76
N LEU A 133 -13.79 -0.11 23.96
CA LEU A 133 -14.00 0.95 22.96
C LEU A 133 -12.71 1.73 22.70
N VAL A 134 -12.01 2.15 23.77
CA VAL A 134 -10.73 2.86 23.65
C VAL A 134 -9.68 1.97 23.00
N SER A 135 -9.53 0.71 23.43
CA SER A 135 -8.53 -0.20 22.88
C SER A 135 -8.78 -0.51 21.40
N THR A 136 -10.05 -0.67 21.00
CA THR A 136 -10.41 -0.95 19.60
C THR A 136 -10.16 0.28 18.70
N ALA A 137 -10.54 1.47 19.16
CA ALA A 137 -10.26 2.71 18.45
C ALA A 137 -8.75 2.94 18.29
N TRP A 138 -7.98 2.73 19.36
CA TRP A 138 -6.52 2.82 19.36
C TRP A 138 -5.89 1.78 18.42
N ALA A 139 -6.28 0.52 18.52
CA ALA A 139 -5.78 -0.55 17.65
C ALA A 139 -6.02 -0.23 16.17
N SER A 140 -7.13 0.43 15.85
CA SER A 140 -7.43 0.83 14.47
C SER A 140 -6.54 2.01 14.02
N ALA A 141 -6.40 3.05 14.84
CA ALA A 141 -5.71 4.28 14.46
C ALA A 141 -4.17 4.18 14.54
N SER A 142 -3.64 3.44 15.51
CA SER A 142 -2.20 3.36 15.83
C SER A 142 -1.35 2.64 14.78
N THR A 143 -1.98 2.02 13.77
CA THR A 143 -1.25 1.47 12.61
C THR A 143 -0.71 2.54 11.67
N PHE A 144 -1.17 3.79 11.81
CA PHE A 144 -0.68 4.90 11.02
C PHE A 144 0.80 5.16 11.29
N ARG A 145 1.57 5.40 10.22
CA ARG A 145 2.97 5.80 10.31
C ARG A 145 3.29 6.96 9.38
N GLY A 146 3.90 8.01 9.94
CA GLY A 146 4.21 9.23 9.19
C GLY A 146 5.26 9.08 8.09
N SER A 147 6.07 8.01 8.16
CA SER A 147 7.16 7.75 7.20
C SER A 147 6.66 7.57 5.77
N ASP A 148 5.65 6.72 5.56
CA ASP A 148 5.05 6.44 4.25
C ASP A 148 3.53 6.71 4.20
N LYS A 149 2.95 7.20 5.30
CA LYS A 149 1.55 7.61 5.44
C LYS A 149 0.56 6.47 5.24
N ARG A 150 1.00 5.23 5.43
CA ARG A 150 0.15 4.04 5.43
C ARG A 150 -0.45 3.79 6.81
N GLY A 151 -1.48 2.94 6.85
CA GLY A 151 -2.21 2.59 8.06
C GLY A 151 -3.20 3.67 8.50
N GLY A 152 -3.69 3.55 9.72
CA GLY A 152 -4.71 4.41 10.31
C GLY A 152 -6.11 3.79 10.31
N ALA A 153 -7.06 4.52 10.91
CA ALA A 153 -8.42 4.02 11.11
C ALA A 153 -9.29 4.01 9.84
N ASN A 154 -8.95 4.84 8.84
CA ASN A 154 -9.71 4.93 7.61
C ASN A 154 -9.72 3.60 6.84
N GLY A 155 -10.90 3.22 6.32
CA GLY A 155 -11.16 1.91 5.73
C GLY A 155 -11.49 0.79 6.74
N ALA A 156 -11.32 1.02 8.05
CA ALA A 156 -11.53 0.03 9.11
C ALA A 156 -10.87 -1.32 8.79
N ARG A 157 -9.60 -1.26 8.36
CA ARG A 157 -8.80 -2.45 8.05
C ARG A 157 -8.54 -3.33 9.25
N ILE A 158 -8.79 -2.85 10.48
CA ILE A 158 -8.74 -3.64 11.71
C ILE A 158 -9.65 -4.88 11.66
N ARG A 159 -10.76 -4.84 10.90
CA ARG A 159 -11.66 -6.00 10.74
C ARG A 159 -11.22 -6.99 9.66
N LEU A 160 -10.16 -6.67 8.90
CA LEU A 160 -9.67 -7.45 7.77
C LEU A 160 -8.34 -8.11 8.12
N SER A 161 -7.96 -9.17 7.40
CA SER A 161 -6.64 -9.76 7.56
C SER A 161 -5.55 -8.83 6.99
N PRO A 162 -4.37 -8.79 7.62
CA PRO A 162 -3.98 -9.57 8.80
C PRO A 162 -4.36 -8.93 10.15
N GLN A 163 -4.86 -7.69 10.18
CA GLN A 163 -5.02 -6.91 11.42
C GLN A 163 -6.00 -7.54 12.43
N LYS A 164 -7.08 -8.16 11.96
CA LYS A 164 -8.05 -8.85 12.82
C LYS A 164 -7.44 -10.04 13.57
N ASP A 165 -6.34 -10.59 13.05
CA ASP A 165 -5.68 -11.79 13.55
C ASP A 165 -4.38 -11.47 14.33
N TRP A 166 -4.01 -10.19 14.45
CA TRP A 166 -2.81 -9.80 15.21
C TRP A 166 -3.00 -10.02 16.71
N GLU A 167 -2.03 -10.67 17.35
CA GLU A 167 -2.04 -10.97 18.78
C GLU A 167 -2.26 -9.71 19.64
N VAL A 168 -1.58 -8.61 19.30
CA VAL A 168 -1.69 -7.32 20.00
C VAL A 168 -3.12 -6.75 19.97
N ASN A 169 -3.93 -7.13 18.98
CA ASN A 169 -5.31 -6.70 18.84
C ASN A 169 -6.30 -7.61 19.60
N GLN A 170 -5.84 -8.67 20.27
CA GLN A 170 -6.67 -9.61 21.04
C GLN A 170 -7.89 -10.12 20.24
N PRO A 171 -7.69 -10.99 19.22
CA PRO A 171 -8.71 -11.28 18.19
C PRO A 171 -10.09 -11.68 18.71
N ALA A 172 -10.17 -12.47 19.80
CA ALA A 172 -11.44 -12.88 20.40
C ALA A 172 -12.22 -11.71 21.03
N LYS A 173 -11.51 -10.76 21.63
CA LYS A 173 -12.08 -9.56 22.20
C LYS A 173 -12.48 -8.58 21.09
N LEU A 174 -11.58 -8.35 20.14
CA LEU A 174 -11.83 -7.48 18.99
C LEU A 174 -13.06 -7.94 18.19
N SER A 175 -13.20 -9.23 17.91
CA SER A 175 -14.36 -9.74 17.16
C SER A 175 -15.69 -9.45 17.85
N THR A 176 -15.73 -9.52 19.18
CA THR A 176 -16.91 -9.19 19.99
C THR A 176 -17.26 -7.71 19.89
N VAL A 177 -16.26 -6.83 19.99
CA VAL A 177 -16.46 -5.37 19.87
C VAL A 177 -16.94 -5.01 18.46
N LEU A 178 -16.26 -5.51 17.43
CA LEU A 178 -16.60 -5.24 16.04
C LEU A 178 -18.02 -5.73 15.70
N ALA A 179 -18.41 -6.93 16.16
CA ALA A 179 -19.76 -7.44 15.94
C ALA A 179 -20.84 -6.52 16.54
N LYS A 180 -20.61 -5.97 17.75
CA LYS A 180 -21.54 -5.00 18.37
C LYS A 180 -21.61 -3.69 17.60
N LEU A 181 -20.48 -3.14 17.18
CA LEU A 181 -20.44 -1.92 16.36
C LEU A 181 -21.09 -2.13 14.99
N GLU A 182 -20.91 -3.30 14.37
CA GLU A 182 -21.59 -3.68 13.12
C GLU A 182 -23.11 -3.79 13.29
N THR A 183 -23.60 -4.33 14.40
CA THR A 183 -25.04 -4.31 14.70
C THR A 183 -25.56 -2.89 14.79
N ILE A 184 -24.89 -2.01 15.53
CA ILE A 184 -25.27 -0.59 15.63
C ILE A 184 -25.26 0.09 14.25
N GLN A 185 -24.25 -0.20 13.43
CA GLN A 185 -24.14 0.30 12.06
C GLN A 185 -25.35 -0.10 11.21
N LYS A 186 -25.67 -1.40 11.20
CA LYS A 186 -26.78 -1.95 10.40
C LYS A 186 -28.10 -1.35 10.84
N GLU A 187 -28.34 -1.25 12.14
CA GLU A 187 -29.56 -0.64 12.68
C GLU A 187 -29.68 0.84 12.33
N PHE A 188 -28.59 1.62 12.43
CA PHE A 188 -28.61 3.03 12.03
C PHE A 188 -28.91 3.19 10.54
N ASN A 189 -28.18 2.45 9.69
CA ASN A 189 -28.33 2.53 8.23
C ASN A 189 -29.71 2.05 7.76
N ALA A 190 -30.28 1.02 8.38
CA ALA A 190 -31.61 0.50 8.03
C ALA A 190 -32.75 1.41 8.50
N ALA A 191 -32.52 2.26 9.50
CA ALA A 191 -33.50 3.23 9.98
C ALA A 191 -33.56 4.51 9.13
N GLN A 192 -32.61 4.72 8.21
CA GLN A 192 -32.62 5.90 7.35
C GLN A 192 -33.64 5.75 6.22
N THR A 193 -34.38 6.83 5.95
CA THR A 193 -35.33 6.91 4.83
C THR A 193 -34.70 7.48 3.55
N GLY A 194 -33.53 8.13 3.67
CA GLY A 194 -32.73 8.62 2.55
C GLY A 194 -31.39 7.89 2.43
N ASP A 195 -30.47 8.45 1.66
CA ASP A 195 -29.18 7.82 1.37
C ASP A 195 -28.14 7.98 2.48
N LYS A 196 -28.53 8.52 3.64
CA LYS A 196 -27.63 8.69 4.78
C LYS A 196 -27.14 7.34 5.31
N LYS A 197 -25.83 7.24 5.55
CA LYS A 197 -25.23 6.05 6.19
C LYS A 197 -24.09 6.45 7.11
N ILE A 198 -23.68 5.53 7.97
CA ILE A 198 -22.41 5.61 8.70
C ILE A 198 -21.54 4.40 8.40
N SER A 199 -20.25 4.65 8.25
CA SER A 199 -19.25 3.59 8.07
C SER A 199 -18.87 2.95 9.40
N LEU A 200 -18.43 1.69 9.36
CA LEU A 200 -17.87 1.03 10.54
C LEU A 200 -16.55 1.69 10.97
N ALA A 201 -15.80 2.30 10.04
CA ALA A 201 -14.60 3.05 10.36
C ALA A 201 -14.91 4.23 11.27
N ASP A 202 -15.96 4.99 10.96
CA ASP A 202 -16.40 6.10 11.80
C ASP A 202 -16.93 5.60 13.14
N LEU A 203 -17.70 4.51 13.17
CA LEU A 203 -18.22 3.97 14.44
C LEU A 203 -17.12 3.48 15.39
N ILE A 204 -16.04 2.89 14.87
CA ILE A 204 -14.89 2.48 15.69
C ILE A 204 -14.26 3.70 16.37
N VAL A 205 -14.00 4.77 15.60
CA VAL A 205 -13.42 6.01 16.15
C VAL A 205 -14.40 6.70 17.09
N LEU A 206 -15.67 6.82 16.69
CA LEU A 206 -16.73 7.46 17.46
C LEU A 206 -16.96 6.75 18.79
N GLY A 207 -16.88 5.41 18.81
CA GLY A 207 -16.96 4.64 20.04
C GLY A 207 -15.80 4.93 20.99
N GLY A 208 -14.58 5.05 20.47
CA GLY A 208 -13.42 5.50 21.25
C GLY A 208 -13.60 6.90 21.82
N VAL A 209 -14.07 7.86 21.00
CA VAL A 209 -14.36 9.23 21.44
C VAL A 209 -15.42 9.25 22.54
N ALA A 210 -16.54 8.55 22.35
CA ALA A 210 -17.61 8.47 23.36
C ALA A 210 -17.10 7.87 24.68
N ALA A 211 -16.22 6.87 24.60
CA ALA A 211 -15.63 6.23 25.77
C ALA A 211 -14.63 7.13 26.51
N VAL A 212 -13.92 8.02 25.81
CA VAL A 212 -13.04 9.04 26.43
C VAL A 212 -13.85 10.18 27.07
N GLU A 213 -15.01 10.52 26.50
CA GLU A 213 -15.91 11.55 27.04
C GLU A 213 -16.66 11.11 28.30
N LYS A 214 -16.76 9.80 28.57
CA LYS A 214 -17.49 9.21 29.69
C LYS A 214 -16.67 9.15 30.97
#